data_AF-A0AAX3WHU1-F1
#
_entry.id   AF-A0AAX3WHU1-F1
#
_cell.length_a   1.000
_cell.length_b   1.000
_cell.length_c   1.000
_cell.angle_alpha   90.00
_cell.angle_beta   90.00
_cell.angle_gamma   90.00
#
_symmetry.space_group_name_H-M   'P 1'
#
loop_
_entity.id
_entity.type
_entity.pdbx_description
1 polymer ?
#
loop_
_entity_poly.entity_id
_entity_poly.type
_entity_poly.pdbx_seq_one_letter_code
_entity_poly.pdbx_strand_id
1 'polypeptide(L)'
;MILGARIAILGLAIISSFTISGAEAAPKAAGQSGAASWYGPGFHGRLTASGERFNTHAMTAAHRTLPFGARVRVTNKSNGRSVVVRINDRGPFVVDRVIDLSKASAGAIGVSGVAKVSLTRV
;
A
#
# COMPACT_ATOMS: atom_id res chain seq x y z
N MET A 1 71.04 -32.16 -15.69
CA MET A 1 71.16 -30.74 -16.05
C MET A 1 69.95 -30.40 -16.92
N ILE A 2 68.87 -29.86 -16.34
CA ILE A 2 68.50 -28.40 -16.33
C ILE A 2 68.08 -27.98 -17.76
N LEU A 3 66.96 -27.32 -18.10
CA LEU A 3 65.81 -26.70 -17.43
C LEU A 3 65.05 -25.91 -18.54
N GLY A 4 63.73 -25.71 -18.40
CA GLY A 4 63.01 -24.55 -18.97
C GLY A 4 62.17 -24.84 -20.23
N ALA A 5 60.83 -24.88 -20.20
CA ALA A 5 59.89 -23.75 -20.02
C ALA A 5 60.07 -22.69 -21.13
N ARG A 6 59.07 -22.27 -21.91
CA ARG A 6 57.70 -21.94 -21.55
C ARG A 6 56.74 -22.06 -22.74
N ILE A 7 55.57 -22.57 -22.43
CA ILE A 7 54.34 -22.55 -23.21
C ILE A 7 53.87 -21.09 -23.37
N ALA A 8 53.71 -20.62 -24.60
CA ALA A 8 53.03 -19.37 -24.91
C ALA A 8 51.59 -19.70 -25.34
N ILE A 9 50.68 -19.84 -24.36
CA ILE A 9 49.24 -19.84 -24.64
C ILE A 9 48.84 -18.37 -24.77
N LEU A 10 48.76 -17.91 -26.01
CA LEU A 10 48.22 -16.59 -26.35
C LEU A 10 46.71 -16.72 -26.49
N GLY A 11 45.98 -16.02 -25.62
CA GLY A 11 44.67 -15.43 -25.92
C GLY A 11 43.50 -16.39 -26.10
N LEU A 12 42.58 -16.36 -25.13
CA LEU A 12 41.28 -15.66 -25.27
C LEU A 12 40.40 -16.10 -24.09
N ALA A 13 40.37 -15.28 -23.03
CA ALA A 13 39.39 -15.45 -21.98
C ALA A 13 38.02 -15.05 -22.55
N ILE A 14 37.22 -16.04 -22.95
CA ILE A 14 35.79 -15.85 -23.22
C ILE A 14 35.14 -15.64 -21.87
N ILE A 15 35.06 -14.39 -21.42
CA ILE A 15 34.25 -14.01 -20.28
C ILE A 15 32.80 -14.04 -20.78
N SER A 16 32.13 -15.18 -20.61
CA SER A 16 30.69 -15.26 -20.83
C SER A 16 30.02 -14.34 -19.82
N SER A 17 29.57 -13.18 -20.29
CA SER A 17 28.78 -12.25 -19.50
C SER A 17 27.45 -12.92 -19.17
N PHE A 18 27.36 -13.51 -17.97
CA PHE A 18 26.10 -13.98 -17.43
C PHE A 18 25.29 -12.75 -17.04
N THR A 19 24.40 -12.31 -17.92
CA THR A 19 23.45 -11.24 -17.61
C THR A 19 22.48 -11.78 -16.57
N ILE A 20 22.71 -11.45 -15.30
CA ILE A 20 21.71 -11.63 -14.26
C ILE A 20 20.59 -10.65 -14.60
N SER A 21 19.54 -11.14 -15.24
CA SER A 21 18.27 -10.44 -15.38
C SER A 21 17.64 -10.35 -14.00
N GLY A 22 18.16 -9.43 -13.18
CA GLY A 22 17.50 -8.96 -11.99
C GLY A 22 16.24 -8.25 -12.43
N ALA A 23 15.11 -8.95 -12.41
CA ALA A 23 13.82 -8.30 -12.30
C ALA A 23 13.88 -7.49 -11.00
N GLU A 24 14.28 -6.21 -11.10
CA GLU A 24 14.14 -5.26 -10.01
C GLU A 24 12.65 -5.23 -9.69
N ALA A 25 12.26 -5.96 -8.65
CA ALA A 25 10.97 -5.80 -8.03
C ALA A 25 10.90 -4.33 -7.63
N ALA A 26 10.17 -3.54 -8.42
CA ALA A 26 9.89 -2.14 -8.16
C ALA A 26 9.61 -1.99 -6.67
N PRO A 27 10.19 -0.97 -5.99
CA PRO A 27 10.13 -0.86 -4.55
C PRO A 27 8.67 -0.95 -4.16
N LYS A 28 8.31 -2.03 -3.45
CA LYS A 28 6.95 -2.29 -3.01
C LYS A 28 6.64 -1.16 -2.04
N ALA A 29 6.01 -0.09 -2.55
CA ALA A 29 5.70 1.12 -1.80
C ALA A 29 5.19 0.69 -0.43
N ALA A 30 5.94 1.04 0.62
CA ALA A 30 5.84 0.44 1.95
C ALA A 30 4.38 0.40 2.42
N GLY A 31 3.73 -0.74 2.19
CA GLY A 31 2.30 -0.86 2.29
C GLY A 31 1.93 -1.09 3.75
N GLN A 32 1.26 -0.14 4.38
CA GLN A 32 0.74 -0.34 5.72
C GLN A 32 -0.39 -1.38 5.66
N SER A 33 -0.42 -2.31 6.61
CA SER A 33 -1.49 -3.30 6.74
C SER A 33 -2.08 -3.26 8.13
N GLY A 34 -3.35 -3.62 8.25
CA GLY A 34 -4.03 -3.71 9.55
C GLY A 34 -5.54 -3.86 9.38
N ALA A 35 -6.29 -3.60 10.44
CA ALA A 35 -7.74 -3.65 10.38
C ALA A 35 -8.33 -2.35 9.79
N ALA A 36 -9.33 -2.48 8.94
CA ALA A 36 -10.21 -1.39 8.54
C ALA A 36 -11.56 -1.53 9.25
N SER A 37 -12.15 -0.41 9.63
CA SER A 37 -13.59 -0.35 9.95
C SER A 37 -14.27 0.72 9.10
N TRP A 38 -15.52 1.07 9.43
CA TRP A 38 -16.26 2.10 8.71
C TRP A 38 -17.13 2.94 9.64
N TYR A 39 -17.44 4.16 9.24
CA TYR A 39 -18.31 5.06 9.98
C TYR A 39 -19.77 4.59 9.95
N GLY A 40 -20.29 4.21 11.11
CA GLY A 40 -21.69 3.85 11.31
C GLY A 40 -22.69 4.98 11.02
N PRO A 41 -24.00 4.74 11.26
CA PRO A 41 -25.02 5.76 11.12
C PRO A 41 -24.78 6.96 12.05
N GLY A 42 -25.28 8.15 11.68
CA GLY A 42 -25.22 9.36 12.51
C GLY A 42 -23.98 10.25 12.32
N PHE A 43 -23.01 9.86 11.48
CA PHE A 43 -21.84 10.71 11.19
C PHE A 43 -22.04 11.67 10.03
N HIS A 44 -22.98 11.39 9.11
CA HIS A 44 -23.20 12.19 7.91
C HIS A 44 -23.46 13.67 8.27
N GLY A 45 -22.78 14.58 7.57
CA GLY A 45 -22.90 16.03 7.77
C GLY A 45 -22.05 16.60 8.91
N ARG A 46 -21.46 15.78 9.79
CA ARG A 46 -20.55 16.25 10.87
C ARG A 46 -19.24 16.76 10.28
N LEU A 47 -18.58 17.68 10.97
CA LEU A 47 -17.25 18.13 10.58
C LEU A 47 -16.21 17.02 10.81
N THR A 48 -15.35 16.84 9.84
CA THR A 48 -14.14 16.02 9.92
C THR A 48 -12.96 16.86 10.40
N ALA A 49 -11.85 16.22 10.76
CA ALA A 49 -10.62 16.91 11.14
C ALA A 49 -9.98 17.74 10.02
N SER A 50 -10.34 17.52 8.75
CA SER A 50 -9.95 18.40 7.63
C SER A 50 -10.78 19.70 7.55
N GLY A 51 -11.86 19.82 8.31
CA GLY A 51 -12.83 20.91 8.23
C GLY A 51 -13.96 20.67 7.24
N GLU A 52 -13.89 19.62 6.42
CA GLU A 52 -14.98 19.24 5.50
C GLU A 52 -16.14 18.56 6.26
N ARG A 53 -17.37 18.70 5.76
CA ARG A 53 -18.49 17.88 6.22
C ARG A 53 -18.34 16.44 5.73
N PHE A 54 -18.42 15.47 6.64
CA PHE A 54 -18.37 14.06 6.33
C PHE A 54 -19.56 13.66 5.45
N ASN A 55 -19.28 13.05 4.30
CA ASN A 55 -20.28 12.46 3.44
C ASN A 55 -20.09 10.93 3.41
N THR A 56 -21.02 10.21 4.03
CA THR A 56 -21.02 8.73 4.06
C THR A 56 -21.02 8.08 2.67
N HIS A 57 -21.48 8.81 1.64
CA HIS A 57 -21.53 8.36 0.24
C HIS A 57 -20.28 8.69 -0.57
N ALA A 58 -19.34 9.48 -0.04
CA ALA A 58 -18.11 9.86 -0.73
C ALA A 58 -17.01 8.81 -0.55
N MET A 59 -16.03 8.76 -1.46
CA MET A 59 -14.85 7.88 -1.35
C MET A 59 -13.77 8.48 -0.45
N THR A 60 -14.08 8.60 0.85
CA THR A 60 -13.19 9.18 1.85
C THR A 60 -12.93 8.24 3.02
N ALA A 61 -11.86 8.53 3.78
CA ALA A 61 -11.47 7.76 4.94
C ALA A 61 -10.71 8.60 5.99
N ALA A 62 -10.64 8.07 7.21
CA ALA A 62 -9.82 8.60 8.29
C ALA A 62 -8.51 7.82 8.42
N HIS A 63 -7.40 8.56 8.60
CA HIS A 63 -6.10 7.97 8.88
C HIS A 63 -5.31 8.84 9.87
N ARG A 64 -4.51 8.20 10.75
CA ARG A 64 -3.84 8.87 11.88
C ARG A 64 -2.87 9.95 11.42
N THR A 65 -2.02 9.60 10.46
CA THR A 65 -0.85 10.40 10.09
C THR A 65 -0.76 10.77 8.61
N LEU A 66 -1.65 10.26 7.77
CA LEU A 66 -1.59 10.59 6.35
C LEU A 66 -2.08 12.03 6.15
N PRO A 67 -1.43 12.83 5.28
CA PRO A 67 -1.88 14.18 4.99
C PRO A 67 -3.34 14.20 4.54
N PHE A 68 -4.08 15.23 4.91
CA PHE A 68 -5.40 15.44 4.31
C PHE A 68 -5.24 15.66 2.80
N GLY A 69 -6.16 15.12 2.02
CA GLY A 69 -6.07 15.08 0.56
C GLY A 69 -5.25 13.93 -0.01
N ALA A 70 -4.46 13.22 0.81
CA ALA A 70 -3.72 12.06 0.34
C ALA A 70 -4.66 10.99 -0.22
N ARG A 71 -4.26 10.35 -1.32
CA ARG A 71 -4.99 9.24 -1.94
C ARG A 71 -4.34 7.92 -1.57
N VAL A 72 -5.17 6.94 -1.23
CA VAL A 72 -4.70 5.62 -0.80
C VAL A 72 -5.58 4.56 -1.45
N ARG A 73 -4.95 3.54 -2.04
CA ARG A 73 -5.62 2.32 -2.42
C ARG A 73 -5.76 1.43 -1.19
N VAL A 74 -6.99 1.08 -0.86
CA VAL A 74 -7.35 0.15 0.21
C VAL A 74 -7.76 -1.16 -0.43
N THR A 75 -7.04 -2.24 -0.12
CA THR A 75 -7.36 -3.58 -0.63
C THR A 75 -7.83 -4.44 0.52
N ASN A 76 -9.04 -5.00 0.41
CA ASN A 76 -9.53 -6.00 1.33
C ASN A 76 -8.85 -7.35 1.07
N LYS A 77 -8.15 -7.88 2.08
CA LYS A 77 -7.35 -9.11 1.94
C LYS A 77 -8.20 -10.37 1.83
N SER A 78 -9.47 -10.35 2.25
CA SER A 78 -10.32 -11.54 2.18
C SER A 78 -10.88 -11.81 0.80
N ASN A 79 -11.10 -10.77 -0.02
CA ASN A 79 -11.76 -10.88 -1.32
C ASN A 79 -10.97 -10.23 -2.48
N GLY A 80 -9.83 -9.60 -2.20
CA GLY A 80 -8.98 -8.97 -3.21
C GLY A 80 -9.53 -7.66 -3.80
N ARG A 81 -10.74 -7.23 -3.42
CA ARG A 81 -11.36 -5.99 -3.93
C ARG A 81 -10.63 -4.78 -3.38
N SER A 82 -10.51 -3.74 -4.19
CA SER A 82 -9.84 -2.49 -3.78
C SER A 82 -10.60 -1.24 -4.19
N VAL A 83 -10.38 -0.17 -3.44
CA VAL A 83 -10.94 1.17 -3.72
C VAL A 83 -9.88 2.23 -3.41
N VAL A 84 -9.87 3.31 -4.18
CA VAL A 84 -9.04 4.49 -3.88
C VAL A 84 -9.87 5.47 -3.09
N VAL A 85 -9.38 5.87 -1.92
CA VAL A 85 -10.02 6.83 -1.03
C VAL A 85 -9.15 8.06 -0.84
N ARG A 86 -9.77 9.19 -0.54
CA ARG A 86 -9.09 10.42 -0.09
C ARG A 86 -9.14 10.52 1.43
N ILE A 87 -8.02 10.84 2.06
CA ILE A 87 -7.96 11.07 3.50
C ILE A 87 -8.52 12.46 3.81
N ASN A 88 -9.57 12.53 4.63
CA ASN A 88 -10.15 13.80 5.07
C ASN A 88 -10.46 13.86 6.57
N ASP A 89 -10.12 12.82 7.32
CA ASP A 89 -10.37 12.79 8.77
C ASP A 89 -9.23 12.11 9.55
N ARG A 90 -9.26 12.22 10.87
CA ARG A 90 -8.28 11.64 11.81
C ARG A 90 -8.89 10.49 12.61
N GLY A 91 -8.02 9.58 13.00
CA GLY A 91 -8.38 8.26 13.51
C GLY A 91 -7.78 7.16 12.62
N PRO A 92 -8.02 5.88 12.88
CA PRO A 92 -8.74 5.35 14.03
C PRO A 92 -7.97 5.58 15.33
N PHE A 93 -8.64 5.70 16.49
CA PHE A 93 -7.95 5.74 17.80
C PHE A 93 -7.99 4.41 18.54
N VAL A 94 -8.55 3.37 17.91
CA VAL A 94 -8.55 2.00 18.42
C VAL A 94 -7.30 1.29 17.94
N VAL A 95 -6.64 0.58 18.86
CA VAL A 95 -5.45 -0.25 18.58
C VAL A 95 -5.74 -1.23 17.43
N ASP A 96 -4.74 -1.49 16.59
CA ASP A 96 -4.77 -2.37 15.42
C ASP A 96 -5.65 -1.98 14.23
N ARG A 97 -6.48 -0.92 14.33
CA ARG A 97 -7.14 -0.33 13.16
C ARG A 97 -6.25 0.68 12.48
N VAL A 98 -6.08 0.58 11.17
CA VAL A 98 -5.24 1.49 10.38
C VAL A 98 -6.05 2.50 9.59
N ILE A 99 -7.31 2.22 9.28
CA ILE A 99 -8.16 3.13 8.50
C ILE A 99 -9.64 2.96 8.87
N ASP A 100 -10.39 4.06 8.94
CA ASP A 100 -11.86 4.03 9.04
C ASP A 100 -12.47 4.59 7.75
N LEU A 101 -13.24 3.76 7.04
CA LEU A 101 -13.80 4.04 5.72
C LEU A 101 -15.17 4.73 5.80
N SER A 102 -15.52 5.52 4.78
CA SER A 102 -16.94 5.86 4.56
C SER A 102 -17.77 4.61 4.24
N LYS A 103 -19.10 4.70 4.39
CA LYS A 103 -20.02 3.60 4.02
C LYS A 103 -19.88 3.21 2.55
N ALA A 104 -19.75 4.20 1.65
CA ALA A 104 -19.54 3.93 0.23
C ALA A 104 -18.22 3.20 -0.05
N SER A 105 -17.13 3.64 0.58
CA SER A 105 -15.81 3.01 0.42
C SER A 105 -15.81 1.57 0.96
N ALA A 106 -16.40 1.37 2.14
CA ALA A 106 -16.53 0.05 2.75
C ALA A 106 -17.37 -0.90 1.89
N GLY A 107 -18.51 -0.42 1.37
CA GLY A 107 -19.37 -1.18 0.46
C GLY A 107 -18.65 -1.60 -0.83
N ALA A 108 -17.83 -0.71 -1.41
CA ALA A 108 -17.10 -0.98 -2.65
C ALA A 108 -16.14 -2.18 -2.55
N ILE A 109 -15.57 -2.43 -1.36
CA ILE A 109 -14.63 -3.53 -1.10
C ILE A 109 -15.21 -4.63 -0.18
N GLY A 110 -16.51 -4.59 0.10
CA GLY A 110 -17.21 -5.62 0.87
C GLY A 110 -16.81 -5.68 2.35
N VAL A 111 -16.65 -4.53 3.01
CA VAL A 111 -16.41 -4.42 4.46
C VAL A 111 -17.73 -4.09 5.16
N SER A 112 -18.27 -5.03 5.93
CA SER A 112 -19.53 -4.88 6.68
C SER A 112 -19.34 -4.60 8.18
N GLY A 113 -18.13 -4.80 8.70
CA GLY A 113 -17.75 -4.51 10.08
C GLY A 113 -16.28 -4.16 10.16
N VAL A 114 -15.44 -5.16 10.44
CA VAL A 114 -13.98 -5.04 10.44
C VAL A 114 -13.39 -6.00 9.40
N ALA A 115 -12.37 -5.56 8.68
CA ALA A 115 -11.65 -6.42 7.72
C ALA A 115 -10.14 -6.17 7.74
N LYS A 116 -9.34 -7.19 7.45
CA LYS A 116 -7.90 -7.00 7.23
C LYS A 116 -7.68 -6.36 5.86
N VAL A 117 -6.96 -5.24 5.83
CA VAL A 117 -6.65 -4.50 4.60
C VAL A 117 -5.15 -4.25 4.44
N SER A 118 -4.76 -3.94 3.21
CA SER A 118 -3.49 -3.27 2.91
C SER A 118 -3.75 -1.90 2.29
N LEU A 119 -2.89 -0.94 2.64
CA LEU A 119 -2.90 0.43 2.18
C LEU A 119 -1.68 0.67 1.29
N THR A 120 -1.89 1.29 0.14
CA THR A 120 -0.81 1.71 -0.76
C THR A 120 -1.07 3.13 -1.23
N ARG A 121 -0.08 4.02 -1.14
CA ARG A 121 -0.20 5.38 -1.70
C ARG A 121 -0.36 5.28 -3.22
N VAL A 122 -1.14 6.19 -3.78
CA VAL A 122 -1.41 6.33 -5.22
C VAL A 122 -1.04 7.71 -5.69
#